data_AF-A0A2G6ES05-F1
#
_entry.id   AF-A0A2G6ES05-F1
#
_cell.length_a   1.000
_cell.length_b   1.000
_cell.length_c   1.000
_cell.angle_alpha   90.00
_cell.angle_beta   90.00
_cell.angle_gamma   90.00
#
_symmetry.space_group_name_H-M   'P 1'
#
loop_
_entity.id
_entity.type
_entity.pdbx_description
1 polymer ?
#
loop_
_entity_poly.entity_id
_entity_poly.type
_entity_poly.pdbx_seq_one_letter_code
_entity_poly.pdbx_strand_id
1 'polypeptide(L)'
;LSIDANDLPDAIKGKQPTYRSITYDGDAFEFSGGFTDLHTVSYQEILAGRGFGIEDARHCIETVDYIRTAPVLTADEGKAHPILKQLIKS
;
A
#
# COMPACT_ATOMS: atom_id res chain seq x y z
N LEU A 1 4.07 -0.61 6.11
CA LEU A 1 4.14 0.86 6.07
C LEU A 1 5.30 1.27 6.97
N SER A 2 6.34 1.91 6.41
CA SER A 2 7.40 2.47 7.26
C SER A 2 7.02 3.85 7.73
N ILE A 3 7.41 4.17 8.96
CA ILE A 3 7.32 5.51 9.56
C ILE A 3 8.71 6.17 9.67
N ASP A 4 9.77 5.48 9.26
CA ASP A 4 11.12 6.02 9.25
C ASP A 4 11.31 6.92 8.01
N ALA A 5 11.66 8.19 8.25
CA ALA A 5 11.92 9.14 7.18
C ALA A 5 13.14 8.77 6.32
N ASN A 6 14.04 7.92 6.84
CA ASN A 6 15.20 7.41 6.09
C ASN A 6 14.81 6.46 4.96
N ASP A 7 13.65 5.80 5.08
CA ASP A 7 13.11 4.88 4.06
C ASP A 7 12.49 5.62 2.86
N LEU A 8 12.35 6.94 2.94
CA LEU A 8 11.90 7.74 1.81
C LEU A 8 12.98 7.77 0.71
N PRO A 9 12.61 7.68 -0.59
CA PRO A 9 13.54 7.94 -1.68
C PRO A 9 14.13 9.35 -1.58
N ASP A 10 15.42 9.50 -1.89
CA ASP A 10 16.13 10.78 -1.75
C ASP A 10 15.51 11.91 -2.57
N ALA A 11 14.87 11.59 -3.70
CA ALA A 11 14.19 12.55 -4.56
C ALA A 11 13.03 13.30 -3.87
N ILE A 12 12.42 12.70 -2.83
CA ILE A 12 11.26 13.24 -2.11
C ILE A 12 11.56 13.67 -0.67
N LYS A 13 12.71 13.28 -0.10
CA LYS A 13 13.13 13.71 1.24
C LYS A 13 13.15 15.24 1.33
N GLY A 14 12.55 15.79 2.39
CA GLY A 14 12.42 17.23 2.60
C GLY A 14 11.37 17.94 1.73
N LYS A 15 10.76 17.26 0.75
CA LYS A 15 9.67 17.80 -0.08
C LYS A 15 8.30 17.32 0.37
N GLN A 16 8.19 16.02 0.67
CA GLN A 16 6.94 15.40 1.11
C GLN A 16 7.23 14.35 2.19
N PRO A 17 6.39 14.25 3.25
CA PRO A 17 6.60 13.30 4.33
C PRO A 17 6.16 11.86 3.98
N THR A 18 5.50 11.65 2.83
CA THR A 18 4.93 10.35 2.45
C THR A 18 5.34 9.97 1.03
N TYR A 19 5.68 8.71 0.82
CA TYR A 19 5.85 8.10 -0.50
C TYR A 19 4.78 7.04 -0.75
N ARG A 20 4.08 7.11 -1.88
CA ARG A 20 3.12 6.10 -2.32
C ARG A 20 3.35 5.85 -3.81
N SER A 21 3.64 4.61 -4.17
CA SER A 21 3.90 4.21 -5.54
C SER A 21 3.34 2.82 -5.78
N ILE A 22 2.57 2.65 -6.85
CA ILE A 22 2.10 1.37 -7.35
C ILE A 22 2.47 1.35 -8.84
N THR A 23 3.15 0.29 -9.26
CA THR A 23 3.57 0.11 -10.66
C THR A 23 2.98 -1.17 -11.22
N TYR A 24 2.49 -1.12 -12.45
CA TYR A 24 1.97 -2.28 -13.17
C TYR A 24 2.60 -2.31 -14.56
N ASP A 25 3.21 -3.43 -14.94
CA ASP A 25 3.95 -3.61 -16.21
C ASP A 25 4.98 -2.50 -16.53
N GLY A 26 5.56 -1.89 -15.50
CA GLY A 26 6.55 -0.83 -15.60
C GLY A 26 5.97 0.60 -15.59
N ASP A 27 4.65 0.74 -15.69
CA ASP A 27 3.98 2.03 -15.64
C ASP A 27 3.58 2.38 -14.19
N ALA A 28 3.89 3.61 -13.79
CA ALA A 28 3.50 4.14 -12.49
C ALA A 28 2.03 4.56 -12.53
N PHE A 29 1.25 4.02 -11.59
CA PHE A 29 -0.11 4.49 -11.39
C PHE A 29 -0.10 5.72 -10.47
N GLU A 30 -0.55 6.84 -11.00
CA GLU A 30 -0.66 8.10 -10.26
C GLU A 30 -1.99 8.16 -9.49
N PHE A 31 -1.92 8.16 -8.16
CA PHE A 31 -3.09 8.30 -7.28
C PHE A 31 -3.03 9.56 -6.41
N SER A 32 -2.03 10.44 -6.56
CA SER A 32 -1.86 11.59 -5.64
C SER A 32 -2.98 12.63 -5.70
N GLY A 33 -3.82 12.61 -6.75
CA GLY A 33 -5.03 13.44 -6.86
C GLY A 33 -6.31 12.65 -6.58
N GLY A 34 -7.23 13.23 -5.79
CA GLY A 34 -8.59 12.69 -5.59
C GLY A 34 -8.91 12.10 -4.21
N PHE A 35 -7.97 12.15 -3.25
CA PHE A 35 -8.21 11.63 -1.89
C PHE A 35 -9.14 12.48 -1.01
N THR A 36 -9.45 13.71 -1.39
CA THR A 36 -10.19 14.66 -0.55
C THR A 36 -11.64 14.26 -0.33
N ASP A 37 -12.27 13.61 -1.31
CA ASP A 37 -13.72 13.41 -1.34
C ASP A 37 -14.15 11.93 -1.40
N LEU A 38 -13.20 10.99 -1.25
CA LEU A 38 -13.50 9.55 -1.31
C LEU A 38 -14.51 9.11 -0.24
N HIS A 39 -14.54 9.78 0.92
CA HIS A 39 -15.55 9.51 1.94
C HIS A 39 -16.94 9.90 1.45
N THR A 40 -17.11 11.07 0.84
CA THR A 40 -18.38 11.51 0.25
C THR A 40 -18.88 10.50 -0.78
N VAL A 41 -18.00 10.06 -1.69
CA VAL A 41 -18.33 9.03 -2.69
C VAL A 41 -18.72 7.71 -2.01
N SER A 42 -17.97 7.28 -0.98
CA SER A 42 -18.29 6.07 -0.23
C SER A 42 -19.70 6.12 0.38
N TYR A 43 -20.08 7.25 0.99
CA TYR A 43 -21.44 7.43 1.52
C TYR A 43 -22.51 7.41 0.42
N GLN A 44 -22.25 8.03 -0.73
CA GLN A 44 -23.17 8.00 -1.87
C GLN A 44 -23.41 6.56 -2.36
N GLU A 45 -22.36 5.76 -2.47
CA GLU A 45 -22.46 4.36 -2.89
C GLU A 45 -23.19 3.48 -1.85
N ILE A 46 -22.92 3.68 -0.55
CA ILE A 46 -23.64 3.01 0.54
C ILE A 46 -25.15 3.32 0.46
N LEU A 47 -25.51 4.60 0.35
CA LEU A 47 -26.91 5.02 0.27
C LEU A 47 -27.61 4.53 -1.01
N ALA A 48 -26.86 4.32 -2.09
CA ALA A 48 -27.35 3.74 -3.33
C ALA A 48 -27.40 2.19 -3.33
N GLY A 49 -27.08 1.54 -2.19
CA GLY A 49 -27.09 0.08 -2.06
C GLY A 49 -25.92 -0.63 -2.74
N ARG A 50 -24.85 0.10 -3.11
CA ARG A 50 -23.62 -0.42 -3.74
C ARG A 50 -22.39 -0.31 -2.83
N GLY A 51 -22.60 -0.06 -1.54
CA GLY A 51 -21.51 -0.03 -0.56
C GLY A 51 -20.88 -1.40 -0.35
N PHE A 52 -19.62 -1.40 0.08
CA PHE A 52 -18.88 -2.63 0.41
C PHE A 52 -19.37 -3.21 1.75
N GLY A 53 -19.74 -4.49 1.74
CA GLY A 53 -20.16 -5.25 2.91
C GLY A 53 -19.05 -6.13 3.49
N ILE A 54 -19.44 -7.06 4.36
CA ILE A 54 -18.51 -8.00 5.01
C ILE A 54 -17.81 -8.89 3.98
N GLU A 55 -18.55 -9.39 2.99
CA GLU A 55 -17.97 -10.29 1.98
C GLU A 55 -16.94 -9.59 1.10
N ASP A 56 -17.14 -8.30 0.78
CA ASP A 56 -16.18 -7.51 0.01
C ASP A 56 -14.88 -7.25 0.80
N ALA A 57 -15.00 -7.03 2.11
CA ALA A 57 -13.86 -6.76 3.00
C ALA A 57 -13.14 -8.03 3.48
N ARG A 58 -13.79 -9.20 3.43
CA ARG A 58 -13.27 -10.46 3.98
C ARG A 58 -11.87 -10.79 3.49
N HIS A 59 -11.64 -10.68 2.18
CA HIS A 59 -10.35 -11.03 1.58
C HIS A 59 -9.19 -10.20 2.11
N CYS A 60 -9.36 -8.88 2.27
CA CYS A 60 -8.28 -8.04 2.77
C CYS A 60 -8.03 -8.28 4.26
N ILE A 61 -9.08 -8.55 5.05
CA ILE A 61 -8.98 -8.90 6.47
C ILE A 61 -8.20 -10.21 6.65
N GLU A 62 -8.56 -11.26 5.92
CA GLU A 62 -7.86 -12.55 5.96
C GLU A 62 -6.39 -12.40 5.51
N THR A 63 -6.14 -11.59 4.48
CA THR A 63 -4.77 -11.33 4.00
C THR A 63 -3.91 -10.67 5.08
N VAL A 64 -4.39 -9.64 5.77
CA VAL A 64 -3.61 -8.98 6.83
C VAL A 64 -3.51 -9.82 8.11
N ASP A 65 -4.51 -10.66 8.39
CA ASP A 65 -4.45 -11.65 9.49
C ASP A 65 -3.36 -12.69 9.24
N TYR A 66 -3.28 -13.20 8.02
CA TYR A 66 -2.21 -14.11 7.61
C TYR A 66 -0.84 -13.43 7.69
N ILE A 67 -0.66 -12.23 7.11
CA ILE A 67 0.63 -11.50 7.16
C ILE A 67 1.09 -11.28 8.60
N ARG A 68 0.17 -11.00 9.52
CA ARG A 68 0.48 -10.76 10.94
C ARG A 68 1.03 -11.99 11.67
N THR A 69 0.67 -13.19 11.24
CA THR A 69 1.04 -14.45 11.92
C THR A 69 2.02 -15.31 11.12
N ALA A 70 2.21 -14.99 9.85
CA ALA A 70 3.11 -15.73 8.97
C ALA A 70 4.57 -15.69 9.48
N PRO A 71 5.30 -16.81 9.39
CA PRO A 71 6.72 -16.80 9.70
C PRO A 71 7.48 -15.93 8.70
N VAL A 72 8.51 -15.24 9.17
CA VAL A 72 9.44 -14.51 8.30
C VAL A 72 10.26 -15.53 7.52
N LEU A 73 10.27 -15.40 6.19
CA LEU A 73 11.00 -16.27 5.28
C LEU A 73 12.03 -15.46 4.49
N THR A 74 13.11 -16.13 4.06
CA THR A 74 13.96 -15.59 3.01
C THR A 74 13.17 -15.53 1.71
N ALA A 75 13.23 -14.40 1.01
CA ALA A 75 12.51 -14.22 -0.23
C ALA A 75 13.12 -15.07 -1.36
N ASP A 76 12.27 -15.77 -2.11
CA ASP A 76 12.68 -16.43 -3.35
C ASP A 76 13.14 -15.40 -4.40
N GLU A 77 13.85 -15.89 -5.42
CA GLU A 77 14.27 -15.10 -6.56
C GLU A 77 13.05 -14.41 -7.22
N GLY A 78 13.17 -13.10 -7.45
CA GLY A 78 12.12 -12.28 -8.06
C GLY A 78 10.94 -11.90 -7.17
N LYS A 79 10.81 -12.46 -5.95
CA LYS A 79 9.69 -12.16 -5.03
C LYS A 79 9.97 -11.08 -3.99
N ALA A 80 11.25 -10.73 -3.80
CA ALA A 80 11.65 -9.67 -2.89
C ALA A 80 11.31 -8.28 -3.45
N HIS A 81 10.69 -7.43 -2.63
CA HIS A 81 10.55 -6.02 -2.98
C HIS A 81 11.93 -5.35 -3.12
N PRO A 82 12.17 -4.46 -4.11
CA PRO A 82 13.48 -3.84 -4.34
C PRO A 82 14.10 -3.14 -3.12
N ILE A 83 13.26 -2.50 -2.29
CA ILE A 83 13.70 -1.83 -1.04
C ILE A 83 14.37 -2.81 -0.06
N LEU A 84 13.97 -4.09 -0.03
CA LEU A 84 14.53 -5.07 0.92
C LEU A 84 16.06 -5.20 0.75
N LYS A 85 16.57 -5.15 -0.48
CA LYS A 85 18.01 -5.22 -0.77
C LYS A 85 18.79 -4.01 -0.23
N GLN A 86 18.13 -2.87 -0.08
CA GLN A 86 18.75 -1.65 0.46
C GLN A 86 18.87 -1.75 1.98
N LEU A 87 17.90 -2.38 2.65
CA LEU A 87 17.85 -2.53 4.10
C LEU A 87 18.76 -3.64 4.65
N ILE A 88 19.04 -4.69 3.87
CA ILE A 88 19.91 -5.80 4.32
C ILE A 88 21.41 -5.46 4.20
N LYS A 89 21.77 -4.40 3.44
CA LYS A 89 23.17 -3.99 3.23
C LYS A 89 23.72 -3.02 4.30
N SER A 90 22.97 -2.75 5.37
CA SER A 90 23.39 -1.94 6.52
C SER A 90 23.94 -2.78 7.66
#